data_AF-A0A165KV06-F1
#
_entry.id   AF-A0A165KV06-F1
#
_cell.length_a   1.000
_cell.length_b   1.000
_cell.length_c   1.000
_cell.angle_alpha   90.00
_cell.angle_beta   90.00
_cell.angle_gamma   90.00
#
_symmetry.space_group_name_H-M   'P 1'
#
loop_
_entity.id
_entity.type
_entity.pdbx_description
1 polymer ?
#
loop_
_entity_poly.entity_id
_entity_poly.type
_entity_poly.pdbx_seq_one_letter_code
_entity_poly.pdbx_strand_id
1 'polypeptide(L)' 'MSTATIYAHPDGHEITVGYGLLTACTSDGTAVSLPIGPDGLRDVAAKLLALAAEVEVQS' A
#
# COMPACT_ATOMS: atom_id res chain seq x y z
N MET A 1 -7.23 4.99 16.93
CA MET A 1 -6.29 4.65 15.85
C MET A 1 -7.14 4.22 14.67
N SER A 2 -7.09 4.94 13.55
CA SER A 2 -7.94 4.67 12.37
C SER A 2 -7.14 3.95 11.29
N THR A 3 -7.82 3.09 10.54
CA THR A 3 -7.32 2.52 9.27
C THR A 3 -7.59 3.52 8.15
N ALA A 4 -6.67 3.65 7.20
CA ALA A 4 -6.82 4.46 6.00
C ALA A 4 -6.59 3.62 4.74
N THR A 5 -7.53 3.66 3.79
CA THR A 5 -7.34 3.08 2.45
C THR A 5 -6.47 4.01 1.62
N ILE A 6 -5.33 3.52 1.14
CA ILE A 6 -4.37 4.27 0.34
C ILE A 6 -4.41 3.89 -1.14
N TYR A 7 -5.06 2.77 -1.47
CA TYR A 7 -5.33 2.35 -2.84
C TYR A 7 -6.60 1.50 -2.87
N ALA A 8 -7.46 1.74 -3.85
CA ALA A 8 -8.66 0.96 -4.12
C ALA A 8 -8.82 0.80 -5.63
N HIS A 9 -8.71 -0.43 -6.12
CA HIS A 9 -8.92 -0.78 -7.51
C HIS A 9 -10.42 -1.03 -7.77
N PRO A 10 -10.97 -0.66 -8.95
CA PRO A 10 -12.36 -0.94 -9.31
C PRO A 10 -12.76 -2.42 -9.20
N ASP A 11 -11.80 -3.33 -9.41
CA ASP A 11 -12.05 -4.78 -9.29
C ASP A 11 -12.10 -5.27 -7.83
N GLY A 12 -11.96 -4.38 -6.84
CA GLY A 12 -12.09 -4.70 -5.42
C GLY A 12 -10.78 -5.02 -4.70
N HIS A 13 -9.62 -4.79 -5.31
CA HIS A 13 -8.33 -4.88 -4.60
C HIS A 13 -8.06 -3.61 -3.80
N GLU A 14 -7.62 -3.75 -2.56
CA GLU A 14 -7.37 -2.61 -1.69
C GLU A 14 -6.00 -2.70 -1.00
N ILE A 15 -5.41 -1.55 -0.72
CA ILE A 15 -4.29 -1.43 0.21
C ILE A 15 -4.72 -0.46 1.31
N THR A 16 -4.63 -0.93 2.55
CA THR A 16 -4.96 -0.14 3.74
C THR A 16 -3.77 -0.08 4.69
N VAL A 17 -3.71 0.99 5.48
CA VAL A 17 -2.72 1.18 6.54
C VAL A 17 -3.43 1.48 7.84
N GLY A 18 -3.13 0.72 8.88
CA GLY A 18 -3.74 0.89 10.19
C GLY A 18 -3.05 0.03 11.23
N TYR A 19 -3.06 0.47 12.49
CA TYR A 19 -2.52 -0.31 13.62
C TYR A 19 -1.05 -0.76 13.43
N GLY A 20 -0.25 0.02 12.69
CA GLY A 20 1.16 -0.31 12.36
C GLY A 20 1.34 -1.36 11.26
N LEU A 21 0.25 -1.75 10.60
CA LEU A 21 0.21 -2.73 9.52
C LEU A 21 -0.06 -2.06 8.18
N LEU A 22 0.53 -2.62 7.13
CA LEU A 22 0.09 -2.44 5.74
C LEU A 22 -0.60 -3.72 5.31
N THR A 23 -1.85 -3.60 4.89
CA THR A 23 -2.69 -4.74 4.54
C THR A 23 -3.12 -4.61 3.09
N ALA A 24 -2.77 -5.62 2.29
CA ALA A 24 -3.32 -5.81 0.95
C ALA A 24 -4.49 -6.78 1.03
N CYS A 25 -5.62 -6.40 0.45
CA CYS A 25 -6.83 -7.21 0.34
C CYS A 25 -7.13 -7.47 -1.13
N THR A 26 -7.41 -8.73 -1.48
CA THR A 26 -7.90 -9.12 -2.80
C THR A 26 -9.43 -9.02 -2.85
N SER A 27 -9.96 -9.00 -4.07
CA SER A 27 -11.39 -8.91 -4.32
C SER A 27 -12.21 -10.11 -3.81
N ASP A 28 -11.56 -11.26 -3.58
CA ASP A 28 -12.17 -12.44 -2.96
C ASP A 28 -12.12 -12.42 -1.41
N GLY A 29 -11.59 -11.36 -0.81
CA GLY A 29 -11.50 -11.18 0.64
C GLY A 29 -10.24 -11.77 1.29
N THR A 30 -9.28 -12.26 0.51
CA THR A 30 -7.97 -12.68 1.04
C THR A 30 -7.15 -11.46 1.45
N ALA A 31 -6.70 -11.41 2.70
CA ALA A 31 -5.91 -10.31 3.22
C ALA A 31 -4.54 -10.78 3.72
N VAL A 32 -3.48 -10.04 3.33
CA VAL A 32 -2.12 -10.21 3.86
C VAL A 32 -1.72 -8.93 4.55
N SER A 33 -1.26 -9.04 5.81
CA SER A 33 -0.84 -7.91 6.63
C SER A 33 0.64 -8.00 6.97
N LEU A 34 1.36 -6.92 6.74
CA LEU A 34 2.79 -6.80 7.06
C LEU A 34 2.98 -5.79 8.20
N PRO A 35 3.72 -6.13 9.27
CA PRO A 35 4.11 -5.17 10.27
C PRO A 35 5.20 -4.27 9.70
N ILE A 36 4.87 -3.00 9.45
CA ILE A 36 5.80 -2.04 8.87
C ILE A 36 6.11 -0.87 9.81
N GLY A 37 5.17 -0.55 10.71
CA GLY A 37 5.28 0.63 11.56
C GLY A 37 5.37 1.95 10.79
N PRO A 38 5.55 3.08 11.50
CA PRO A 38 5.60 4.40 10.86
C PRO A 38 6.86 4.61 10.02
N ASP A 39 8.02 4.08 10.44
CA ASP A 39 9.28 4.28 9.72
C ASP A 39 9.35 3.44 8.45
N GLY A 40 8.89 2.19 8.51
CA GLY A 40 8.76 1.33 7.32
C GLY A 40 7.78 1.91 6.31
N LEU A 41 6.68 2.53 6.75
CA LEU A 41 5.74 3.20 5.85
C LEU A 41 6.39 4.37 5.09
N ARG A 42 7.21 5.18 5.76
CA ARG A 42 7.92 6.29 5.11
C ARG A 42 8.92 5.78 4.07
N ASP A 43 9.66 4.72 4.38
CA ASP A 43 10.61 4.09 3.45
C ASP A 43 9.90 3.52 2.21
N VAL A 44 8.79 2.80 2.41
CA VAL A 44 7.97 2.28 1.30
C VAL A 44 7.44 3.41 0.43
N ALA A 45 6.91 4.48 1.02
CA ALA A 45 6.39 5.62 0.28
C ALA A 45 7.47 6.30 -0.59
N ALA A 46 8.67 6.50 -0.05
CA ALA A 46 9.79 7.08 -0.79
C ALA A 46 10.21 6.20 -1.98
N LYS A 47 10.27 4.88 -1.79
CA LYS A 47 10.62 3.92 -2.85
C LYS A 47 9.56 3.84 -3.94
N LEU A 48 8.28 3.85 -3.58
CA LEU A 48 7.18 3.85 -4.54
C LEU A 48 7.20 5.12 -5.40
N LEU A 49 7.48 6.28 -4.81
CA LEU A 49 7.59 7.54 -5.55
C LEU A 49 8.76 7.52 -6.55
N ALA A 50 9.91 7.01 -6.13
CA ALA A 50 11.06 6.85 -7.02
C ALA A 50 10.74 5.89 -8.18
N LEU A 51 10.12 4.75 -7.89
CA LEU A 51 9.76 3.76 -8.90
C LEU A 51 8.72 4.30 -9.90
N ALA A 52 7.72 5.06 -9.43
CA ALA A 52 6.73 5.67 -10.32
C ALA A 52 7.38 6.60 -11.34
N ALA A 53 8.36 7.40 -10.91
CA ALA A 53 9.12 8.28 -11.81
C ALA A 53 9.94 7.49 -12.84
N GLU A 54 10.46 6.32 -12.49
CA GLU A 54 11.17 5.44 -13.44
C GLU A 54 10.24 4.83 -14.48
N VAL A 55 9.03 4.40 -14.08
CA VAL A 55 8.04 3.80 -14.98
C VAL A 55 7.53 4.81 -16.01
N GLU A 56 7.32 6.08 -15.62
CA GLU A 56 6.91 7.13 -16.56
C GLU A 56 7.94 7.42 -17.66
N VAL A 57 9.24 7.27 -17.37
CA VAL A 57 10.32 7.47 -18.36
C VAL A 57 10.39 6.33 -19.39
N GLN A 58 9.84 5.16 -19.06
CA GLN A 58 9.84 3.98 -19.94
C GLN A 58 8.55 3.83 -20.77
N SER A 59 7.57 4.71 -20.56
CA SER A 59 6.23 4.63 -21.17
C SER A 59 6.08 5.46 -22.44
#